data_AF-A0A8T3LNV4-F1
#
_entry.id   AF-A0A8T3LNV4-F1
#
_cell.length_a   1.000
_cell.length_b   1.000
_cell.length_c   1.000
_cell.angle_alpha   90.00
_cell.angle_beta   90.00
_cell.angle_gamma   90.00
#
_symmetry.space_group_name_H-M   'P 1'
#
loop_
_entity.id
_entity.type
_entity.pdbx_description
1 polymer ?
#
loop_
_entity_poly.entity_id
_entity_poly.type
_entity_poly.pdbx_seq_one_letter_code
_entity_poly.pdbx_strand_id
1 'polypeptide(L)'
;MTDRKGRSPAATRPSGGALLRSVGLEPDGPVLWGTPVASRVPGVLVVEYPQPLETAPLDTVALRRWIEGVPTLRMDDRRPTVNELAARLGAFWLPGQTVLYIGHSARSLGGRIAALYATGLGERRPHPGGHWLRALRSIERARIWWADTDAPEEYADALLTAFADGLDPAAISRLHDAAVVLPYANRETVGGERKIHGLAGFLAAEGKEVIAPTRTPTRRALSDLRGPVRPRPAPPRSSGPGSAATGAAT
;
A
#
# COMPACT_ATOMS: atom_id res chain seq x y z
N MET A 1 51.74 9.07 18.38
CA MET A 1 51.21 10.14 17.49
C MET A 1 50.82 9.45 16.20
N THR A 2 49.59 8.93 16.17
CA THR A 2 49.08 8.16 15.02
C THR A 2 47.68 8.64 14.75
N ASP A 3 47.55 9.18 13.55
CA ASP A 3 46.45 9.96 13.02
C ASP A 3 45.14 9.14 13.01
N ARG A 4 44.18 9.52 13.86
CA ARG A 4 42.78 9.10 13.70
C ARG A 4 42.22 9.87 12.51
N LYS A 5 42.40 9.30 11.32
CA LYS A 5 41.74 9.77 10.10
C LYS A 5 40.23 9.83 10.40
N GLY A 6 39.70 11.05 10.45
CA GLY A 6 38.32 11.35 10.78
C GLY A 6 37.39 10.55 9.88
N ARG A 7 36.69 9.57 10.46
CA ARG A 7 35.46 9.06 9.90
C ARG A 7 34.48 10.22 9.99
N SER A 8 34.24 10.91 8.88
CA SER A 8 33.12 11.84 8.78
C SER A 8 31.87 11.14 9.33
N PRO A 9 31.08 11.79 10.20
CA PRO A 9 29.84 11.19 10.67
C PRO A 9 29.03 10.82 9.43
N ALA A 10 28.75 9.53 9.25
CA ALA A 10 27.79 9.11 8.25
C ALA A 10 26.53 9.91 8.56
N ALA A 11 26.14 10.84 7.67
CA ALA A 11 24.96 11.65 7.84
C ALA A 11 23.82 10.70 8.25
N THR A 12 23.30 10.89 9.47
CA THR A 12 22.26 10.04 10.04
C THR A 12 21.07 10.15 9.11
N ARG A 13 20.89 9.16 8.23
CA ARG A 13 19.77 9.14 7.29
C ARG A 13 18.50 8.98 8.11
N PRO A 14 17.53 9.90 8.00
CA PRO A 14 16.39 9.89 8.91
C PRO A 14 15.54 8.64 8.68
N SER A 15 15.37 7.84 9.73
CA SER A 15 14.29 6.84 9.78
C SER A 15 12.93 7.55 9.73
N GLY A 16 11.85 6.83 9.45
CA GLY A 16 10.51 7.45 9.37
C GLY A 16 10.11 8.14 10.67
N GLY A 17 10.40 7.52 11.82
CA GLY A 17 10.17 8.15 13.12
C GLY A 17 11.07 9.37 13.39
N ALA A 18 12.33 9.37 12.92
CA ALA A 18 13.20 10.54 13.04
C ALA A 18 12.73 11.70 12.16
N LEU A 19 12.22 11.41 10.96
CA LEU A 19 11.65 12.41 10.05
C LEU A 19 10.41 13.07 10.65
N LEU A 20 9.50 12.30 11.25
CA LEU A 20 8.34 12.84 11.98
C LEU A 20 8.76 13.79 13.10
N ARG A 21 9.74 13.41 13.92
CA ARG A 21 10.26 14.28 14.99
C ARG A 21 10.93 15.55 14.45
N SER A 22 11.56 15.48 13.28
CA SER A 22 12.25 16.65 12.70
C SER A 22 11.30 17.80 12.35
N VAL A 23 10.01 17.51 12.13
CA VAL A 23 8.96 18.50 11.88
C VAL A 23 8.11 18.78 13.13
N GLY A 24 8.53 18.31 14.30
CA GLY A 24 7.83 18.56 15.57
C GLY A 24 6.67 17.62 15.88
N LEU A 25 6.49 16.53 15.13
CA LEU A 25 5.46 15.52 15.41
C LEU A 25 6.00 14.42 16.31
N GLU A 26 5.17 13.94 17.24
CA GLU A 26 5.46 12.73 18.02
C GLU A 26 5.03 11.50 17.21
N PRO A 27 5.96 10.60 16.83
CA PRO A 27 5.64 9.45 16.00
C PRO A 27 4.96 8.34 16.80
N ASP A 28 3.80 7.92 16.33
CA ASP A 28 3.22 6.62 16.66
C ASP A 28 3.81 5.49 15.79
N GLY A 29 3.79 4.28 16.35
CA GLY A 29 4.34 3.08 15.72
C GLY A 29 5.80 2.79 16.14
N PRO A 30 6.57 2.04 15.32
CA PRO A 30 6.19 1.54 14.01
C PRO A 30 5.29 0.31 14.11
N VAL A 31 4.42 0.12 13.11
CA VAL A 31 3.78 -1.18 12.85
C VAL A 31 4.31 -1.78 11.56
N LEU A 32 4.20 -3.10 11.39
CA LEU A 32 4.54 -3.73 10.13
C LEU A 32 3.47 -3.44 9.07
N TRP A 33 3.89 -3.43 7.80
CA TRP A 33 2.98 -3.34 6.67
C TRP A 33 1.86 -4.37 6.77
N GLY A 34 0.62 -3.93 6.58
CA GLY A 34 -0.58 -4.76 6.69
C GLY A 34 -1.16 -4.85 8.11
N THR A 35 -0.46 -4.37 9.14
CA THR A 35 -1.03 -4.22 10.48
C THR A 35 -2.03 -3.06 10.51
N PRO A 36 -3.28 -3.28 10.97
CA PRO A 36 -4.26 -2.20 11.10
C PRO A 36 -3.79 -1.10 12.06
N VAL A 37 -4.02 0.15 11.67
CA VAL A 37 -3.81 1.34 12.51
C VAL A 37 -5.16 1.86 12.97
N ALA A 38 -5.32 2.03 14.29
CA ALA A 38 -6.60 2.36 14.91
C ALA A 38 -7.00 3.84 14.78
N SER A 39 -6.08 4.73 14.35
CA SER A 39 -6.36 6.17 14.23
C SER A 39 -7.57 6.44 13.31
N ARG A 40 -8.51 7.21 13.83
CA ARG A 40 -9.74 7.61 13.14
C ARG A 40 -9.78 9.10 12.81
N VAL A 41 -8.68 9.82 13.07
CA VAL A 41 -8.57 11.26 12.90
C VAL A 41 -7.62 11.59 11.73
N PRO A 42 -7.54 12.86 11.31
CA PRO A 42 -6.58 13.29 10.31
C PRO A 42 -5.14 13.11 10.77
N GLY A 43 -4.21 12.99 9.82
CA GLY A 43 -2.80 12.87 10.13
C GLY A 43 -1.91 12.51 8.95
N VAL A 44 -0.66 12.18 9.25
CA VAL A 44 0.40 11.86 8.30
C VAL A 44 0.97 10.46 8.54
N LEU A 45 1.52 9.84 7.49
CA LEU A 45 2.15 8.53 7.54
C LEU A 45 3.47 8.52 6.76
N VAL A 46 4.41 7.71 7.24
CA VAL A 46 5.68 7.45 6.57
C VAL A 46 5.87 5.94 6.41
N VAL A 47 6.12 5.50 5.19
CA VAL A 47 6.50 4.11 4.87
C VAL A 47 8.02 4.02 4.84
N GLU A 48 8.58 3.19 5.71
CA GLU A 48 10.01 2.94 5.83
C GLU A 48 10.37 1.51 5.42
N TYR A 49 11.30 1.34 4.51
CA TYR A 49 11.89 0.05 4.17
C TYR A 49 12.83 -0.44 5.29
N PRO A 50 12.88 -1.74 5.62
CA PRO A 50 13.56 -2.22 6.82
C PRO A 50 15.06 -1.98 6.87
N GLN A 51 15.70 -1.77 5.71
CA GLN A 51 17.14 -1.52 5.59
C GLN A 51 17.45 -0.65 4.37
N PRO A 52 18.52 0.15 4.41
CA PRO A 52 18.98 0.90 3.25
C PRO A 52 19.47 -0.05 2.15
N LEU A 53 19.14 0.25 0.89
CA LEU A 53 19.60 -0.52 -0.27
C LEU A 53 20.16 0.41 -1.35
N GLU A 54 21.24 -0.01 -2.00
CA GLU A 54 21.86 0.74 -3.09
C GLU A 54 21.01 0.72 -4.37
N THR A 55 20.27 -0.35 -4.59
CA THR A 55 19.40 -0.55 -5.77
C THR A 55 17.99 -0.88 -5.36
N ALA A 56 17.00 -0.37 -6.11
CA ALA A 56 15.60 -0.71 -5.89
C ALA A 56 15.37 -2.23 -5.95
N PRO A 57 14.79 -2.86 -4.92
CA PRO A 57 14.48 -4.28 -4.93
C PRO A 57 13.20 -4.55 -5.75
N LEU A 58 13.17 -4.22 -7.04
CA LEU A 58 11.98 -4.34 -7.88
C LEU A 58 11.55 -5.80 -8.10
N ASP A 59 10.25 -6.07 -8.02
CA ASP A 59 9.64 -7.36 -8.33
C ASP A 59 9.28 -7.41 -9.83
N THR A 60 10.12 -8.07 -10.63
CA THR A 60 9.91 -8.19 -12.08
C THR A 60 8.65 -8.98 -12.45
N VAL A 61 8.18 -9.88 -11.57
CA VAL A 61 6.92 -10.61 -11.77
C VAL A 61 5.74 -9.67 -11.57
N ALA A 62 5.78 -8.83 -10.53
CA ALA A 62 4.77 -7.79 -10.32
C ALA A 62 4.73 -6.78 -11.48
N LEU A 63 5.89 -6.36 -11.97
CA LEU A 63 5.99 -5.46 -13.13
C LEU A 63 5.42 -6.08 -14.41
N ARG A 64 5.70 -7.36 -14.67
CA ARG A 64 5.10 -8.10 -15.78
C ARG A 64 3.58 -8.10 -15.70
N ARG A 65 3.03 -8.48 -14.54
CA ARG A 65 1.58 -8.49 -14.30
C ARG A 65 0.98 -7.10 -14.46
N TRP A 66 1.69 -6.04 -14.10
CA TRP A 66 1.23 -4.67 -14.29
C TRP A 66 1.12 -4.31 -15.77
N ILE A 67 2.15 -4.60 -16.58
CA ILE A 67 2.15 -4.35 -18.02
C ILE A 67 1.05 -5.15 -18.73
N GLU A 68 0.81 -6.39 -18.30
CA GLU A 68 -0.23 -7.27 -18.85
C GLU A 68 -1.64 -6.83 -18.41
N GLY A 69 -1.81 -6.51 -17.13
CA GLY A 69 -3.08 -6.14 -16.51
C GLY A 69 -3.56 -4.74 -16.86
N VAL A 70 -2.65 -3.83 -17.25
CA VAL A 70 -2.96 -2.46 -17.66
C VAL A 70 -2.48 -2.21 -19.10
N PRO A 71 -3.27 -2.61 -20.13
CA PRO A 71 -2.88 -2.47 -21.54
C PRO A 71 -2.65 -1.04 -22.01
N THR A 72 -3.18 -0.06 -21.29
CA THR A 72 -3.01 1.38 -21.53
C THR A 72 -1.69 1.94 -21.00
N LEU A 73 -0.92 1.15 -20.23
CA LEU A 73 0.35 1.60 -19.68
C LEU A 73 1.33 1.94 -20.82
N ARG A 74 1.80 3.18 -20.80
CA ARG A 74 2.83 3.70 -21.69
C ARG A 74 3.96 4.31 -20.86
N MET A 75 5.17 4.20 -21.39
CA MET A 75 6.37 4.88 -20.91
C MET A 75 6.95 5.62 -22.11
N ASP A 76 6.96 6.95 -22.04
CA ASP A 76 7.34 7.83 -23.16
C ASP A 76 6.59 7.43 -24.45
N ASP A 77 5.25 7.42 -24.36
CA ASP A 77 4.30 7.13 -25.45
C ASP A 77 4.34 5.72 -26.07
N ARG A 78 5.25 4.85 -25.63
CA ARG A 78 5.33 3.46 -26.07
C ARG A 78 5.03 2.47 -24.96
N ARG A 79 4.65 1.24 -25.32
CA ARG A 79 4.49 0.17 -24.33
C ARG A 79 5.87 -0.32 -23.89
N PRO A 80 6.25 -0.26 -22.60
CA PRO A 80 7.55 -0.71 -22.15
C PRO A 80 7.61 -2.24 -22.03
N THR A 81 8.81 -2.79 -22.16
CA THR A 81 9.14 -4.11 -21.63
C THR A 81 9.32 -4.08 -20.12
N VAL A 82 9.35 -5.25 -19.47
CA VAL A 82 9.58 -5.37 -18.02
C VAL A 82 10.90 -4.73 -17.61
N ASN A 83 11.97 -4.95 -18.39
CA ASN A 83 13.31 -4.42 -18.07
C ASN A 83 13.37 -2.90 -18.20
N GLU A 84 12.72 -2.34 -19.21
CA GLU A 84 12.67 -0.89 -19.41
C GLU A 84 11.85 -0.21 -18.30
N LEU A 85 10.71 -0.78 -17.93
CA LEU A 85 9.91 -0.27 -16.82
C LEU A 85 10.68 -0.37 -15.49
N ALA A 86 11.38 -1.49 -15.25
CA ALA A 86 12.21 -1.66 -14.07
C ALA A 86 13.34 -0.62 -14.01
N ALA A 87 14.04 -0.39 -15.12
CA ALA A 87 15.07 0.63 -15.22
C ALA A 87 14.51 2.04 -14.93
N ARG A 88 13.34 2.37 -15.51
CA ARG A 88 12.69 3.67 -15.28
C ARG A 88 12.30 3.87 -13.82
N LEU A 89 11.64 2.89 -13.19
CA LEU A 89 11.29 2.99 -11.76
C LEU A 89 12.55 3.05 -10.89
N GLY A 90 13.57 2.24 -11.20
CA GLY A 90 14.84 2.22 -10.50
C GLY A 90 15.57 3.56 -10.52
N ALA A 91 15.40 4.37 -11.58
CA ALA A 91 15.99 5.70 -11.69
C ALA A 91 15.39 6.74 -10.72
N PHE A 92 14.30 6.41 -10.02
CA PHE A 92 13.73 7.20 -8.92
C PHE A 92 14.11 6.67 -7.53
N TRP A 93 14.92 5.61 -7.47
CA TRP A 93 15.42 5.08 -6.21
C TRP A 93 16.57 5.94 -5.71
N LEU A 94 16.52 6.32 -4.44
CA LEU A 94 17.59 7.03 -3.76
C LEU A 94 18.46 6.01 -3.01
N PRO A 95 19.71 5.77 -3.45
CA PRO A 95 20.58 4.78 -2.84
C PRO A 95 20.75 5.01 -1.35
N GLY A 96 20.50 3.96 -0.59
CA GLY A 96 20.72 3.94 0.85
C GLY A 96 19.68 4.72 1.68
N GLN A 97 18.59 5.21 1.07
CA GLN A 97 17.44 5.75 1.78
C GLN A 97 16.45 4.65 2.18
N THR A 98 15.77 4.85 3.31
CA THR A 98 14.75 3.91 3.81
C THR A 98 13.34 4.48 3.74
N VAL A 99 13.16 5.80 3.78
CA VAL A 99 11.84 6.42 3.58
C VAL A 99 11.41 6.29 2.12
N LEU A 100 10.33 5.56 1.88
CA LEU A 100 9.84 5.24 0.53
C LEU A 100 8.59 6.01 0.14
N TYR A 101 7.79 6.42 1.11
CA TYR A 101 6.54 7.12 0.87
C TYR A 101 6.14 7.97 2.06
N ILE A 102 5.67 9.18 1.79
CA ILE A 102 5.06 10.09 2.75
C ILE A 102 3.64 10.35 2.28
N GLY A 103 2.66 10.17 3.15
CA GLY A 103 1.25 10.38 2.82
C GLY A 103 0.52 11.08 3.95
N HIS A 104 -0.69 11.53 3.65
CA HIS A 104 -1.56 12.18 4.62
C HIS A 104 -3.02 11.80 4.40
N SER A 105 -3.85 12.17 5.36
CA SER A 105 -5.30 12.04 5.30
C SER A 105 -5.95 13.18 6.06
N ALA A 106 -6.85 13.92 5.40
CA ALA A 106 -7.70 14.94 6.03
C ALA A 106 -8.94 14.35 6.72
N ARG A 107 -9.11 13.02 6.71
CA ARG A 107 -10.27 12.32 7.30
C ARG A 107 -9.84 11.30 8.33
N SER A 108 -9.54 10.09 7.88
CA SER A 108 -9.07 9.01 8.75
C SER A 108 -7.72 8.51 8.27
N LEU A 109 -6.73 8.58 9.15
CA LEU A 109 -5.39 8.07 8.89
C LEU A 109 -5.36 6.55 8.79
N GLY A 110 -6.01 5.84 9.72
CA GLY A 110 -6.14 4.38 9.67
C GLY A 110 -6.84 3.90 8.39
N GLY A 111 -7.89 4.60 7.94
CA GLY A 111 -8.56 4.32 6.67
C GLY A 111 -7.65 4.56 5.46
N ARG A 112 -6.82 5.61 5.48
CA ARG A 112 -5.85 5.88 4.41
C ARG A 112 -4.75 4.83 4.34
N ILE A 113 -4.24 4.39 5.48
CA ILE A 113 -3.25 3.31 5.61
C ILE A 113 -3.85 1.99 5.13
N ALA A 114 -5.09 1.66 5.51
CA ALA A 114 -5.79 0.48 5.00
C ALA A 114 -5.97 0.52 3.47
N ALA A 115 -6.31 1.68 2.91
CA ALA A 115 -6.39 1.88 1.46
C ALA A 115 -5.03 1.70 0.77
N LEU A 116 -3.93 2.16 1.39
CA LEU A 116 -2.57 1.94 0.90
C LEU A 116 -2.22 0.44 0.85
N TYR A 117 -2.62 -0.33 1.87
CA TYR A 117 -2.46 -1.78 1.85
C TYR A 117 -3.39 -2.45 0.83
N ALA A 118 -4.61 -1.98 0.64
CA ALA A 118 -5.55 -2.64 -0.26
C ALA A 118 -5.22 -2.38 -1.74
N THR A 119 -4.63 -1.23 -2.07
CA THR A 119 -4.40 -0.84 -3.46
C THR A 119 -3.23 -1.62 -4.07
N GLY A 120 -3.53 -2.42 -5.10
CA GLY A 120 -2.56 -3.16 -5.89
C GLY A 120 -1.76 -2.28 -6.87
N LEU A 121 -0.71 -2.86 -7.45
CA LEU A 121 0.09 -2.17 -8.45
C LEU A 121 -0.73 -1.94 -9.72
N GLY A 122 -0.97 -0.66 -10.04
CA GLY A 122 -1.73 -0.27 -11.23
C GLY A 122 -3.23 -0.16 -10.98
N GLU A 123 -3.69 -0.34 -9.74
CA GLU A 123 -5.10 -0.18 -9.38
C GLU A 123 -5.42 1.29 -9.09
N ARG A 124 -6.59 1.73 -9.56
CA ARG A 124 -7.10 3.08 -9.28
C ARG A 124 -7.72 3.18 -7.89
N ARG A 125 -8.17 2.06 -7.32
CA ARG A 125 -8.90 1.98 -6.07
C ARG A 125 -8.25 0.98 -5.11
N PRO A 126 -8.42 1.13 -3.79
CA PRO A 126 -9.16 2.22 -3.13
C PRO A 126 -8.53 3.61 -3.26
N HIS A 127 -7.20 3.72 -3.37
CA HIS A 127 -6.50 4.99 -3.60
C HIS A 127 -5.14 4.79 -4.30
N PRO A 128 -4.87 5.40 -5.46
CA PRO A 128 -3.69 5.07 -6.28
C PRO A 128 -2.37 5.62 -5.74
N GLY A 129 -2.41 6.61 -4.85
CA GLY A 129 -1.21 7.18 -4.22
C GLY A 129 -0.41 6.12 -3.45
N GLY A 130 0.90 6.04 -3.70
CA GLY A 130 1.82 5.07 -3.10
C GLY A 130 1.86 3.70 -3.77
N HIS A 131 1.08 3.45 -4.84
CA HIS A 131 1.03 2.10 -5.45
C HIS A 131 2.38 1.59 -6.00
N TRP A 132 3.36 2.47 -6.26
CA TRP A 132 4.73 2.07 -6.62
C TRP A 132 5.42 1.23 -5.55
N LEU A 133 4.99 1.32 -4.28
CA LEU A 133 5.45 0.43 -3.22
C LEU A 133 5.17 -1.05 -3.55
N ARG A 134 4.09 -1.32 -4.30
CA ARG A 134 3.72 -2.68 -4.75
C ARG A 134 4.60 -3.20 -5.89
N ALA A 135 5.49 -2.38 -6.44
CA ALA A 135 6.52 -2.83 -7.37
C ALA A 135 7.77 -3.36 -6.66
N LEU A 136 7.87 -3.24 -5.33
CA LEU A 136 9.02 -3.68 -4.55
C LEU A 136 8.83 -5.08 -4.00
N ARG A 137 9.91 -5.87 -4.01
CA ARG A 137 10.01 -7.11 -3.26
C ARG A 137 9.98 -6.81 -1.77
N SER A 138 9.40 -7.74 -1.02
CA SER A 138 9.38 -7.71 0.43
C SER A 138 8.78 -6.46 1.07
N ILE A 139 7.81 -5.82 0.40
CA ILE A 139 7.11 -4.65 0.94
C ILE A 139 6.38 -4.97 2.26
N GLU A 140 6.00 -6.22 2.48
CA GLU A 140 5.41 -6.70 3.75
C GLU A 140 6.33 -6.55 4.96
N ARG A 141 7.64 -6.33 4.74
CA ARG A 141 8.62 -6.07 5.81
C ARG A 141 8.80 -4.58 6.10
N ALA A 142 8.14 -3.71 5.33
CA ALA A 142 8.18 -2.27 5.57
C ALA A 142 7.49 -1.94 6.90
N ARG A 143 7.93 -0.83 7.50
CA ARG A 143 7.36 -0.25 8.70
C ARG A 143 6.52 0.96 8.35
N ILE A 144 5.42 1.12 9.06
CA ILE A 144 4.57 2.32 8.99
C ILE A 144 4.74 3.08 10.29
N TRP A 145 5.17 4.32 10.14
CA TRP A 145 5.13 5.34 11.18
C TRP A 145 3.99 6.30 10.86
N TRP A 146 3.38 6.88 11.86
CA TRP A 146 2.33 7.87 11.65
C TRP A 146 2.29 8.87 12.78
N ALA A 147 1.56 9.96 12.60
CA ALA A 147 1.22 10.89 13.65
C ALA A 147 -0.13 11.52 13.31
N ASP A 148 -1.00 11.61 14.31
CA ASP A 148 -2.24 12.35 14.20
C ASP A 148 -1.94 13.87 14.22
N THR A 149 -2.65 14.64 13.39
CA THR A 149 -2.51 16.10 13.34
C THR A 149 -3.76 16.72 12.70
N ASP A 150 -4.11 17.93 13.12
CA ASP A 150 -5.20 18.73 12.54
C ASP A 150 -4.78 19.48 11.27
N ALA A 151 -3.48 19.56 10.97
CA ALA A 151 -2.91 20.19 9.77
C ALA A 151 -2.18 19.16 8.86
N PRO A 152 -2.83 18.07 8.41
CA PRO A 152 -2.17 16.95 7.74
C PRO A 152 -1.49 17.31 6.42
N GLU A 153 -2.01 18.29 5.68
CA GLU A 153 -1.41 18.75 4.42
C GLU A 153 -0.12 19.56 4.67
N GLU A 154 -0.15 20.48 5.64
CA GLU A 154 1.01 21.28 6.04
C GLU A 154 2.15 20.41 6.56
N TYR A 155 1.85 19.46 7.47
CA TYR A 155 2.86 18.55 7.97
C TYR A 155 3.38 17.58 6.90
N ALA A 156 2.54 17.16 5.95
CA ALA A 156 3.01 16.31 4.85
C ALA A 156 3.97 17.06 3.91
N ASP A 157 3.69 18.34 3.65
CA ASP A 157 4.58 19.20 2.86
C ASP A 157 5.90 19.46 3.60
N ALA A 158 5.84 19.74 4.90
CA ALA A 158 7.02 19.87 5.76
C ALA A 158 7.86 18.58 5.79
N LEU A 159 7.23 17.40 5.85
CA LEU A 159 7.93 16.11 5.80
C LEU A 159 8.61 15.85 4.46
N LEU A 160 7.96 16.22 3.34
CA LEU A 160 8.56 16.11 2.01
C LEU A 160 9.76 17.05 1.86
N THR A 161 9.64 18.28 2.37
CA THR A 161 10.74 19.26 2.40
C THR A 161 11.90 18.76 3.25
N ALA A 162 11.65 18.35 4.50
CA ALA A 162 12.67 17.81 5.40
C ALA A 162 13.34 16.54 4.83
N PHE A 163 12.58 15.70 4.09
CA PHE A 163 13.15 14.57 3.38
C PHE A 163 14.14 15.03 2.30
N ALA A 164 13.74 15.98 1.45
CA ALA A 164 14.57 16.48 0.36
C ALA A 164 15.85 17.18 0.87
N ASP A 165 15.72 18.03 1.89
CA ASP A 165 16.83 18.75 2.53
C ASP A 165 17.85 17.81 3.19
N GLY A 166 17.40 16.63 3.63
CA GLY A 166 18.24 15.60 4.24
C GLY A 166 19.06 14.77 3.26
N LEU A 167 18.93 14.98 1.94
CA LEU A 167 19.60 14.18 0.93
C LEU A 167 20.96 14.74 0.51
N ASP A 168 21.87 13.84 0.17
CA ASP A 168 23.15 14.18 -0.45
C ASP A 168 22.91 14.76 -1.86
N PRO A 169 23.40 15.98 -2.18
CA PRO A 169 23.32 16.55 -3.53
C PRO A 169 23.84 15.62 -4.63
N ALA A 170 24.86 14.81 -4.33
CA ALA A 170 25.38 13.82 -5.29
C ALA A 170 24.37 12.68 -5.56
N ALA A 171 23.53 12.32 -4.60
CA ALA A 171 22.42 11.39 -4.83
C ALA A 171 21.31 12.04 -5.66
N ILE A 172 20.94 13.30 -5.38
CA ILE A 172 19.93 14.05 -6.12
C ILE A 172 20.30 14.17 -7.61
N SER A 173 21.55 14.55 -7.92
CA SER A 173 22.02 14.72 -9.30
C SER A 173 21.95 13.46 -10.18
N ARG A 174 21.80 12.29 -9.57
CA ARG A 174 21.68 10.99 -10.27
C ARG A 174 20.23 10.56 -10.49
N LEU A 175 19.25 11.28 -9.91
CA LEU A 175 17.84 11.01 -10.17
C LEU A 175 17.50 11.33 -11.61
N HIS A 176 16.53 10.59 -12.15
CA HIS A 176 15.96 10.90 -13.46
C HIS A 176 15.34 12.29 -13.52
N ASP A 177 14.73 12.72 -12.41
CA ASP A 177 14.18 14.06 -12.23
C ASP A 177 14.75 14.63 -10.93
N ALA A 178 15.70 15.55 -11.08
CA ALA A 178 16.33 16.27 -9.97
C ALA A 178 15.58 17.56 -9.59
N ALA A 179 14.58 17.98 -10.38
CA ALA A 179 13.79 19.16 -10.09
C ALA A 179 12.74 18.89 -9.00
N VAL A 180 12.15 17.69 -9.00
CA VAL A 180 11.14 17.28 -8.01
C VAL A 180 11.64 16.08 -7.19
N VAL A 181 12.29 16.38 -6.06
CA VAL A 181 12.90 15.38 -5.18
C VAL A 181 11.90 14.89 -4.13
N LEU A 182 11.38 13.66 -4.30
CA LEU A 182 10.43 13.05 -3.37
C LEU A 182 10.84 11.61 -3.04
N PRO A 183 10.33 11.02 -1.93
CA PRO A 183 10.47 9.58 -1.68
C PRO A 183 10.03 8.75 -2.88
N TYR A 184 10.62 7.55 -3.02
CA TYR A 184 10.49 6.69 -4.20
C TYR A 184 9.06 6.59 -4.75
N ALA A 185 8.07 6.31 -3.89
CA ALA A 185 6.69 6.08 -4.30
C ALA A 185 5.78 7.33 -4.28
N ASN A 186 6.29 8.49 -3.84
CA ASN A 186 5.63 9.78 -4.05
C ASN A 186 5.83 10.19 -5.51
N ARG A 187 4.72 10.53 -6.19
CA ARG A 187 4.73 10.96 -7.59
C ARG A 187 4.45 12.46 -7.76
N GLU A 188 3.95 13.08 -6.71
CA GLU A 188 3.65 14.50 -6.65
C GLU A 188 3.80 15.02 -5.21
N THR A 189 4.05 16.33 -5.07
CA THR A 189 4.02 17.07 -3.80
C THR A 189 2.57 17.26 -3.33
N VAL A 190 2.38 17.79 -2.11
CA VAL A 190 1.05 18.19 -1.64
C VAL A 190 0.48 19.31 -2.51
N GLY A 191 1.33 20.26 -2.94
CA GLY A 191 0.96 21.35 -3.87
C GLY A 191 0.71 20.91 -5.32
N GLY A 192 0.93 19.64 -5.67
CA GLY A 192 0.62 19.09 -6.99
C GLY A 192 1.75 19.16 -8.02
N GLU A 193 2.96 19.57 -7.63
CA GLU A 193 4.15 19.47 -8.49
C GLU A 193 4.46 17.99 -8.71
N ARG A 194 4.70 17.59 -9.98
CA ARG A 194 4.81 16.18 -10.36
C ARG A 194 6.21 15.82 -10.82
N LYS A 195 6.67 14.64 -10.42
CA LYS A 195 7.84 14.00 -11.01
C LYS A 195 7.63 13.76 -12.50
N ILE A 196 8.64 14.04 -13.29
CA ILE A 196 8.69 13.69 -14.71
C ILE A 196 9.05 12.19 -14.83
N HIS A 197 8.08 11.32 -14.55
CA HIS A 197 8.29 9.87 -14.62
C HIS A 197 8.02 9.25 -16.00
N GLY A 198 7.40 10.01 -16.91
CA GLY A 198 7.12 9.57 -18.29
C GLY A 198 6.13 8.41 -18.41
N LEU A 199 5.42 8.04 -17.34
CA LEU A 199 4.40 6.99 -17.40
C LEU A 199 3.03 7.62 -17.68
N ALA A 200 2.28 7.04 -18.61
CA ALA A 200 0.90 7.42 -18.91
C ALA A 200 0.00 6.18 -18.93
N GLY A 201 -1.31 6.37 -18.67
CA GLY A 201 -2.31 5.29 -18.73
C GLY A 201 -2.01 4.09 -17.82
N PHE A 202 -1.23 4.28 -16.76
CA PHE A 202 -0.63 3.23 -15.93
C PHE A 202 -1.54 2.74 -14.80
N LEU A 203 -2.75 3.30 -14.68
CA LEU A 203 -3.80 2.81 -13.81
C LEU A 203 -4.87 2.11 -14.65
N ALA A 204 -5.40 1.00 -14.14
CA ALA A 204 -6.51 0.30 -14.75
C ALA A 204 -7.71 1.25 -14.98
N ALA A 205 -8.46 0.97 -16.05
CA ALA A 205 -9.73 1.62 -16.29
C ALA A 205 -10.73 1.26 -15.19
N GLU A 206 -11.69 2.16 -14.93
CA GLU A 206 -12.76 1.88 -13.97
C GLU A 206 -13.56 0.64 -14.38
N GLY A 207 -13.82 -0.25 -13.42
CA GLY A 207 -14.66 -1.44 -13.61
C GLY A 207 -13.94 -2.74 -13.98
N LYS A 208 -12.61 -2.77 -14.11
CA LYS A 208 -11.86 -4.02 -14.29
C LYS A 208 -11.16 -4.43 -13.00
N GLU A 209 -11.78 -5.35 -12.27
CA GLU A 209 -11.16 -6.02 -11.13
C GLU A 209 -9.92 -6.77 -11.63
N VAL A 210 -8.74 -6.41 -11.14
CA VAL A 210 -7.54 -7.20 -11.35
C VAL A 210 -7.76 -8.50 -10.60
N ILE A 211 -7.76 -9.63 -11.32
CA ILE A 211 -8.03 -10.95 -10.75
C ILE A 211 -7.05 -11.18 -9.60
N ALA A 212 -7.53 -11.02 -8.36
CA ALA A 212 -6.76 -11.36 -7.19
C ALA A 212 -6.46 -12.88 -7.22
N PRO A 213 -5.24 -13.32 -6.88
CA PRO A 213 -5.00 -14.75 -6.73
C PRO A 213 -5.96 -15.29 -5.65
N THR A 214 -6.78 -16.26 -6.04
CA THR A 214 -7.71 -16.95 -5.14
C THR A 214 -6.93 -17.43 -3.92
N ARG A 215 -7.16 -16.80 -2.76
CA ARG A 215 -6.66 -17.30 -1.49
C ARG A 215 -7.35 -18.64 -1.27
N THR A 216 -6.65 -19.74 -1.44
CA THR A 216 -7.13 -21.05 -1.02
C THR A 216 -7.46 -20.94 0.48
N PRO A 217 -8.72 -21.10 0.90
CA PRO A 217 -9.04 -21.03 2.31
C PRO A 217 -8.29 -22.16 3.01
N THR A 218 -7.47 -21.81 4.00
CA THR A 218 -6.90 -22.77 4.93
C THR A 218 -8.04 -23.56 5.57
N ARG A 219 -7.86 -24.89 5.65
CA ARG A 219 -8.79 -25.93 6.14
C ARG A 219 -9.56 -25.63 7.44
N ARG A 220 -9.13 -24.62 8.20
CA ARG A 220 -9.75 -24.17 9.45
C ARG A 220 -11.03 -23.33 9.28
N ALA A 221 -11.35 -22.87 8.07
CA ALA A 221 -12.56 -22.10 7.78
C ALA A 221 -13.76 -22.93 7.26
N LEU A 222 -13.60 -24.25 7.06
CA LEU A 222 -14.69 -25.13 6.60
C LEU A 222 -15.57 -25.67 7.74
N SER A 223 -15.12 -25.57 8.99
CA SER A 223 -15.84 -26.08 10.16
C SER A 223 -16.97 -25.16 10.64
N ASP A 224 -16.97 -23.88 10.24
CA ASP A 224 -17.91 -22.88 10.76
C ASP A 224 -19.15 -22.67 9.85
N LEU A 225 -19.25 -23.42 8.74
CA LEU A 225 -20.41 -23.41 7.85
C LEU A 225 -21.47 -24.47 8.19
N ARG A 226 -21.27 -25.26 9.25
CA ARG A 226 -22.36 -26.09 9.81
C ARG A 226 -23.13 -25.25 10.83
N GLY A 227 -24.12 -24.50 10.34
CA GLY A 227 -25.14 -23.91 11.20
C GLY A 227 -25.88 -24.98 12.04
N PRO A 228 -26.49 -24.60 13.17
CA PRO A 228 -27.18 -25.54 14.04
C PRO A 228 -28.35 -26.20 13.30
N VAL A 229 -28.36 -27.54 13.32
CA VAL A 229 -29.45 -28.36 12.78
C VAL A 229 -30.72 -28.07 13.60
N ARG A 230 -31.70 -27.41 13.00
CA ARG A 230 -33.04 -27.28 13.58
C ARG A 230 -33.69 -28.66 13.68
N PRO A 231 -34.30 -29.04 14.82
CA PRO A 231 -35.06 -30.28 14.90
C PRO A 231 -36.27 -30.23 13.98
N ARG A 232 -36.51 -31.35 13.30
CA ARG A 232 -37.57 -31.57 12.31
C ARG A 232 -38.95 -31.50 12.98
N PRO A 233 -39.93 -30.76 12.42
CA PRO A 233 -41.29 -30.72 12.98
C PRO A 233 -42.00 -32.06 12.81
N ALA A 234 -42.76 -32.46 13.83
CA ALA A 234 -43.57 -33.67 13.85
C ALA A 234 -44.72 -33.60 12.82
N PRO A 235 -45.11 -34.73 12.20
CA PRO A 235 -46.18 -34.76 11.21
C PRO A 235 -47.57 -34.50 11.84
N PRO A 236 -48.48 -33.82 11.13
CA PRO A 236 -49.81 -33.50 11.63
C PRO A 236 -50.71 -34.74 11.74
N ARG A 237 -51.49 -34.81 12.83
CA ARG A 237 -52.55 -35.80 13.03
C ARG A 237 -53.71 -35.49 12.08
N SER A 238 -54.06 -36.45 11.24
CA SER A 238 -55.23 -36.40 10.35
C SER A 238 -56.52 -36.57 11.15
N SER A 239 -57.41 -35.58 11.07
CA SER A 239 -58.78 -35.64 11.55
C SER A 239 -59.78 -35.54 10.39
N GLY A 240 -60.54 -36.63 10.20
CA GLY A 240 -61.87 -36.69 9.56
C GLY A 240 -61.91 -36.82 8.02
N PRO A 241 -63.02 -37.31 7.42
CA PRO A 241 -64.38 -37.44 7.99
C PRO A 241 -64.96 -38.87 7.94
N GLY A 242 -66.07 -39.09 8.65
CA GLY A 242 -66.75 -40.37 8.80
C GLY A 242 -67.93 -40.64 7.85
N SER A 243 -68.77 -41.58 8.30
CA SER A 243 -70.06 -42.05 7.77
C SER A 243 -69.98 -43.14 6.68
N ALA A 244 -70.81 -44.18 6.61
CA ALA A 244 -71.69 -44.93 7.52
C ALA A 244 -72.29 -46.11 6.70
N ALA A 245 -72.81 -47.12 7.41
CA ALA A 245 -73.83 -48.11 6.97
C ALA A 245 -73.35 -49.24 6.01
N THR A 246 -73.83 -50.50 6.00
CA THR A 246 -75.06 -51.17 6.51
C THR A 246 -74.89 -52.71 6.39
N GLY A 247 -75.64 -53.50 7.18
CA GLY A 247 -76.08 -54.90 6.88
C GLY A 247 -75.20 -56.01 7.49
N ALA A 248 -75.61 -56.88 8.41
CA ALA A 248 -76.84 -57.67 8.67
C ALA A 248 -77.12 -58.77 7.63
N ALA A 249 -76.89 -60.02 8.04
CA ALA A 249 -77.37 -61.33 7.53
C ALA A 249 -76.35 -62.40 7.97
N THR A 250 -76.64 -63.56 8.54
CA THR A 250 -77.86 -64.25 9.02
C THR A 250 -77.36 -65.32 10.01
#